data_AF-A0A959ZAP2-F1
#
_entry.id   AF-A0A959ZAP2-F1
#
_cell.length_a   1.000
_cell.length_b   1.000
_cell.length_c   1.000
_cell.angle_alpha   90.00
_cell.angle_beta   90.00
_cell.angle_gamma   90.00
#
_symmetry.space_group_name_H-M   'P 1'
#
loop_
_entity.id
_entity.type
_entity.pdbx_description
1 polymer ?
#
loop_
_entity_poly.entity_id
_entity_poly.type
_entity_poly.pdbx_seq_one_letter_code
_entity_poly.pdbx_strand_id
1 'polypeptide(L)'
;MKLLSVGVVLVAASASYAQTLSGEAAANNGSGGIFTNMTSTVDLTLTGFDLFFTGTVGTAVGVEVWTRTGTYNGFEGSNSGWTLHDTMSGTRSGSAVLSSLNLNTGLSLTAGQTMAVYLHAVDSVNTGGIRYWGTGANPPATTTFSNADLSMTAEHAMTGLTPFGGNVFTPRTFAGNVHYTVDSVPEPATMGLLGLGCAALAARRRRKK
;
A
#
# COMPACT_ATOMS: atom_id res chain seq x y z
N MET A 1 -8.58 53.27 27.24
CA MET A 1 -7.52 52.24 27.18
C MET A 1 -8.05 51.09 26.33
N LYS A 2 -7.64 50.99 25.06
CA LYS A 2 -8.12 49.97 24.12
C LYS A 2 -7.33 48.68 24.33
N LEU A 3 -7.97 47.61 24.80
CA LEU A 3 -7.35 46.27 24.81
C LEU A 3 -7.36 45.69 23.41
N LEU A 4 -6.18 45.53 22.82
CA LEU A 4 -5.97 44.71 21.62
C LEU A 4 -5.90 43.24 22.07
N SER A 5 -6.93 42.46 21.73
CA SER A 5 -6.93 41.01 21.84
C SER A 5 -6.09 40.39 20.72
N VAL A 6 -4.92 39.87 21.06
CA VAL A 6 -4.11 39.05 20.15
C VAL A 6 -4.73 37.65 20.10
N GLY A 7 -5.34 37.28 18.98
CA GLY A 7 -5.77 35.91 18.71
C GLY A 7 -4.55 35.06 18.37
N VAL A 8 -4.25 34.07 19.22
CA VAL A 8 -3.27 33.03 18.89
C VAL A 8 -3.99 31.97 18.06
N VAL A 9 -3.66 31.88 16.77
CA VAL A 9 -4.05 30.75 15.93
C VAL A 9 -2.97 29.69 16.08
N LEU A 10 -3.32 28.55 16.68
CA LEU A 10 -2.47 27.36 16.72
C LEU A 10 -2.79 26.52 15.48
N VAL A 11 -1.80 26.40 14.59
CA VAL A 11 -1.81 25.39 13.53
C VAL A 11 -1.10 24.16 14.10
N ALA A 12 -1.84 23.08 14.36
CA ALA A 12 -1.25 21.79 14.68
C ALA A 12 -0.66 21.21 13.39
N ALA A 13 0.66 21.02 13.35
CA ALA A 13 1.31 20.35 12.24
C ALA A 13 1.01 18.85 12.34
N SER A 14 0.47 18.29 11.27
CA SER A 14 0.07 16.89 11.22
C SER A 14 1.22 16.10 10.58
N ALA A 15 1.72 15.06 11.26
CA ALA A 15 2.89 14.30 10.82
C ALA A 15 2.47 12.97 10.20
N SER A 16 2.78 12.77 8.91
CA SER A 16 2.67 11.45 8.29
C SER A 16 3.79 10.55 8.79
N TYR A 17 3.50 9.27 8.95
CA TYR A 17 4.49 8.27 9.36
C TYR A 17 4.43 7.06 8.44
N ALA A 18 5.61 6.53 8.10
CA ALA A 18 5.74 5.36 7.25
C ALA A 18 5.36 4.09 8.02
N GLN A 19 4.69 3.18 7.32
CA GLN A 19 4.25 1.88 7.82
C GLN A 19 4.47 0.81 6.74
N THR A 20 4.36 -0.46 7.15
CA THR A 20 4.49 -1.59 6.23
C THR A 20 3.50 -2.68 6.62
N LEU A 21 2.79 -3.19 5.62
CA LEU A 21 2.02 -4.42 5.73
C LEU A 21 2.81 -5.56 5.06
N SER A 22 3.22 -6.54 5.85
CA SER A 22 3.91 -7.72 5.35
C SER A 22 2.93 -8.77 4.85
N GLY A 23 3.19 -9.28 3.65
CA GLY A 23 2.55 -10.45 3.08
C GLY A 23 3.26 -11.74 3.50
N GLU A 24 3.13 -12.78 2.67
CA GLU A 24 3.86 -14.03 2.86
C GLU A 24 5.39 -13.79 2.75
N ALA A 25 6.15 -14.42 3.65
CA ALA A 25 7.58 -14.17 3.79
C ALA A 25 8.44 -14.82 2.68
N ALA A 26 7.84 -15.71 1.88
CA ALA A 26 8.51 -16.41 0.80
C ALA A 26 7.61 -16.56 -0.43
N ALA A 27 8.22 -16.74 -1.59
CA ALA A 27 7.53 -17.03 -2.83
C ALA A 27 8.06 -18.33 -3.46
N ASN A 28 7.17 -19.23 -3.83
CA ASN A 28 7.53 -20.53 -4.39
C ASN A 28 7.09 -20.70 -5.85
N ASN A 29 6.34 -19.75 -6.41
CA ASN A 29 5.83 -19.79 -7.78
C ASN A 29 5.78 -18.37 -8.37
N GLY A 30 5.50 -18.21 -9.67
CA GLY A 30 5.40 -16.90 -10.33
C GLY A 30 4.95 -17.03 -11.79
N SER A 31 4.21 -16.03 -12.28
CA SER A 31 3.59 -16.15 -13.63
C SER A 31 3.34 -14.86 -14.39
N GLY A 32 3.28 -13.69 -13.74
CA GLY A 32 2.96 -12.43 -14.41
C GLY A 32 2.56 -11.36 -13.41
N GLY A 33 1.36 -11.49 -12.86
CA GLY A 33 0.80 -10.52 -11.93
C GLY A 33 -0.01 -11.12 -10.78
N ILE A 34 -0.37 -10.27 -9.82
CA ILE A 34 -1.14 -10.63 -8.63
C ILE A 34 -2.22 -9.58 -8.34
N PHE A 35 -3.41 -10.06 -8.00
CA PHE A 35 -4.55 -9.23 -7.63
C PHE A 35 -4.68 -9.17 -6.12
N THR A 36 -4.96 -7.98 -5.63
CA THR A 36 -5.20 -7.71 -4.21
C THR A 36 -6.43 -6.81 -4.05
N ASN A 37 -7.19 -7.01 -2.98
CA ASN A 37 -8.16 -6.04 -2.50
C ASN A 37 -7.60 -5.40 -1.24
N MET A 38 -7.54 -4.08 -1.19
CA MET A 38 -6.98 -3.32 -0.07
C MET A 38 -8.07 -2.45 0.54
N THR A 39 -8.25 -2.54 1.86
CA THR A 39 -9.21 -1.75 2.62
C THR A 39 -8.48 -1.10 3.79
N SER A 40 -8.45 0.23 3.82
CA SER A 40 -7.83 0.99 4.91
C SER A 40 -8.85 1.35 5.99
N THR A 41 -8.41 1.41 7.25
CA THR A 41 -9.19 1.92 8.39
C THR A 41 -8.96 3.41 8.63
N VAL A 42 -7.90 3.95 8.02
CA VAL A 42 -7.49 5.36 8.05
C VAL A 42 -7.20 5.83 6.63
N ASP A 43 -7.20 7.15 6.42
CA ASP A 43 -6.68 7.71 5.17
C ASP A 43 -5.17 7.46 5.12
N LEU A 44 -4.72 6.87 4.02
CA LEU A 44 -3.31 6.55 3.82
C LEU A 44 -2.94 6.66 2.34
N THR A 45 -1.63 6.76 2.09
CA THR A 45 -1.08 6.78 0.75
C THR A 45 -0.08 5.64 0.60
N LEU A 46 -0.33 4.69 -0.31
CA LEU A 46 0.67 3.69 -0.67
C LEU A 46 1.83 4.37 -1.38
N THR A 47 3.03 3.92 -1.06
CA THR A 47 4.28 4.48 -1.58
C THR A 47 5.10 3.48 -2.36
N GLY A 48 4.87 2.18 -2.19
CA GLY A 48 5.63 1.17 -2.92
C GLY A 48 5.36 -0.26 -2.47
N PHE A 49 6.08 -1.17 -3.10
CA PHE A 49 6.00 -2.60 -2.88
C PHE A 49 7.40 -3.22 -2.87
N ASP A 50 7.62 -4.14 -1.94
CA ASP A 50 8.70 -5.10 -2.05
C ASP A 50 8.16 -6.38 -2.68
N LEU A 51 8.74 -6.82 -3.80
CA LEU A 51 8.25 -7.96 -4.56
C LEU A 51 9.37 -8.96 -4.86
N PHE A 52 9.01 -10.25 -4.90
CA PHE A 52 9.87 -11.29 -5.44
C PHE A 52 9.70 -11.39 -6.96
N PHE A 53 10.79 -11.56 -7.70
CA PHE A 53 10.76 -11.70 -9.16
C PHE A 53 11.47 -12.96 -9.63
N THR A 54 10.98 -13.53 -10.73
CA THR A 54 11.76 -14.51 -11.49
C THR A 54 12.70 -13.75 -12.44
N GLY A 55 13.78 -14.39 -12.90
CA GLY A 55 14.75 -13.81 -13.84
C GLY A 55 16.14 -13.59 -13.24
N THR A 56 17.03 -13.04 -14.06
CA THR A 56 18.45 -12.84 -13.70
C THR A 56 18.61 -11.66 -12.74
N VAL A 57 19.35 -11.87 -11.65
CA VAL A 57 19.71 -10.82 -10.69
C VAL A 57 20.44 -9.66 -11.39
N GLY A 58 20.15 -8.43 -11.00
CA GLY A 58 20.77 -7.22 -11.56
C GLY A 58 20.13 -6.73 -12.86
N THR A 59 19.14 -7.44 -13.40
CA THR A 59 18.38 -6.98 -14.58
C THR A 59 17.21 -6.07 -14.18
N ALA A 60 16.84 -5.15 -15.06
CA ALA A 60 15.73 -4.23 -14.86
C ALA A 60 14.39 -4.98 -14.85
N VAL A 61 13.45 -4.51 -14.04
CA VAL A 61 12.06 -4.98 -14.02
C VAL A 61 11.11 -3.79 -13.96
N GLY A 62 9.99 -3.89 -14.69
CA GLY A 62 8.89 -2.94 -14.61
C GLY A 62 7.62 -3.62 -14.10
N VAL A 63 6.81 -2.89 -13.33
CA VAL A 63 5.51 -3.35 -12.84
C VAL A 63 4.47 -2.27 -13.08
N GLU A 64 3.45 -2.59 -13.86
CA GLU A 64 2.24 -1.78 -13.94
C GLU A 64 1.39 -1.99 -12.68
N VAL A 65 0.88 -0.89 -12.14
CA VAL A 65 -0.02 -0.85 -11.00
C VAL A 65 -1.38 -0.37 -11.51
N TRP A 66 -2.30 -1.32 -11.67
CA TRP A 66 -3.67 -1.06 -12.09
C TRP A 66 -4.57 -0.98 -10.86
N THR A 67 -5.49 -0.03 -10.85
CA THR A 67 -6.42 0.19 -9.72
C THR A 67 -7.86 0.17 -10.17
N ARG A 68 -8.74 -0.24 -9.25
CA ARG A 68 -10.19 -0.28 -9.47
C ARG A 68 -10.91 -0.04 -8.14
N THR A 69 -11.91 0.84 -8.13
CA THR A 69 -12.79 1.00 -6.97
C THR A 69 -13.61 -0.28 -6.74
N GLY A 70 -13.66 -0.75 -5.49
CA GLY A 70 -14.32 -2.01 -5.13
C GLY A 70 -13.37 -3.20 -5.22
N THR A 71 -13.90 -4.36 -5.62
CA THR A 71 -13.16 -5.62 -5.67
C THR A 71 -12.69 -5.98 -7.09
N TYR A 72 -11.58 -6.73 -7.19
CA TYR A 72 -11.16 -7.36 -8.46
C TYR A 72 -12.02 -8.55 -8.86
N ASN A 73 -12.77 -9.16 -7.93
CA ASN A 73 -13.49 -10.42 -8.18
C ASN A 73 -14.47 -10.27 -9.36
N GLY A 74 -14.28 -11.08 -10.41
CA GLY A 74 -15.07 -11.04 -11.64
C GLY A 74 -14.57 -10.06 -12.71
N PHE A 75 -13.46 -9.35 -12.44
CA PHE A 75 -12.83 -8.37 -13.34
C PHE A 75 -11.37 -8.71 -13.66
N GLU A 76 -10.92 -9.94 -13.39
CA GLU A 76 -9.53 -10.37 -13.57
C GLU A 76 -9.16 -10.51 -15.04
N GLY A 77 -10.12 -10.83 -15.91
CA GLY A 77 -9.90 -11.09 -17.34
C GLY A 77 -10.16 -9.88 -18.25
N SER A 78 -10.33 -8.67 -17.71
CA SER A 78 -10.60 -7.48 -18.51
C SER A 78 -10.11 -6.22 -17.81
N ASN A 79 -9.57 -5.27 -18.58
CA ASN A 79 -9.23 -3.93 -18.08
C ASN A 79 -10.46 -3.02 -17.85
N SER A 80 -11.68 -3.50 -18.10
CA SER A 80 -12.90 -2.71 -17.95
C SER A 80 -13.09 -2.27 -16.50
N GLY A 81 -13.10 -0.95 -16.28
CA GLY A 81 -13.19 -0.33 -14.95
C GLY A 81 -11.89 -0.39 -14.14
N TRP A 82 -10.77 -0.78 -14.75
CA TRP A 82 -9.43 -0.59 -14.22
C TRP A 82 -8.80 0.68 -14.80
N THR A 83 -7.97 1.35 -14.00
CA THR A 83 -7.14 2.49 -14.43
C THR A 83 -5.68 2.15 -14.19
N LEU A 84 -4.81 2.41 -15.16
CA LEU A 84 -3.37 2.33 -14.93
C LEU A 84 -2.98 3.53 -14.06
N HIS A 85 -2.61 3.26 -12.81
CA HIS A 85 -2.22 4.29 -11.84
C HIS A 85 -0.75 4.67 -12.01
N ASP A 86 0.12 3.67 -12.14
CA ASP A 86 1.57 3.89 -12.25
C ASP A 86 2.28 2.74 -12.96
N THR A 87 3.50 2.99 -13.44
CA THR A 87 4.44 1.97 -13.89
C THR A 87 5.73 2.12 -13.09
N MET A 88 5.90 1.27 -12.09
CA MET A 88 7.10 1.22 -11.26
C MET A 88 8.25 0.59 -12.02
N SER A 89 9.47 1.00 -11.73
CA SER A 89 10.69 0.37 -12.25
C SER A 89 11.65 0.03 -11.11
N GLY A 90 12.43 -1.02 -11.29
CA GLY A 90 13.37 -1.50 -10.29
C GLY A 90 14.41 -2.47 -10.86
N THR A 91 15.16 -3.10 -9.97
CA THR A 91 16.18 -4.11 -10.31
C THR A 91 15.89 -5.40 -9.57
N ARG A 92 16.01 -6.53 -10.26
CA ARG A 92 15.81 -7.85 -9.67
C ARG A 92 16.92 -8.17 -8.66
N SER A 93 16.53 -8.47 -7.43
CA SER A 93 17.46 -8.86 -6.36
C SER A 93 17.60 -10.39 -6.20
N GLY A 94 16.75 -11.17 -6.88
CA GLY A 94 16.76 -12.63 -6.88
C GLY A 94 15.39 -13.23 -6.55
N SER A 95 15.21 -14.54 -6.79
CA SER A 95 13.91 -15.21 -6.61
C SER A 95 13.51 -15.43 -5.15
N ALA A 96 14.46 -15.31 -4.23
CA ALA A 96 14.28 -15.44 -2.78
C ALA A 96 14.65 -14.16 -2.01
N VAL A 97 14.88 -13.05 -2.73
CA VAL A 97 15.23 -11.75 -2.15
C VAL A 97 14.27 -10.70 -2.69
N LEU A 98 13.70 -9.91 -1.78
CA LEU A 98 12.78 -8.84 -2.14
C LEU A 98 13.49 -7.78 -2.98
N SER A 99 12.80 -7.31 -4.01
CA SER A 99 13.19 -6.15 -4.81
C SER A 99 12.24 -5.01 -4.47
N SER A 100 12.79 -3.89 -4.02
CA SER A 100 12.01 -2.73 -3.62
C SER A 100 11.67 -1.86 -4.82
N LEU A 101 10.39 -1.61 -5.03
CA LEU A 101 9.85 -0.77 -6.09
C LEU A 101 8.99 0.33 -5.46
N ASN A 102 9.32 1.59 -5.77
CA ASN A 102 8.54 2.73 -5.32
C ASN A 102 7.55 3.16 -6.40
N LEU A 103 6.38 3.62 -5.97
CA LEU A 103 5.46 4.37 -6.81
C LEU A 103 6.08 5.74 -7.14
N ASN A 104 6.00 6.14 -8.40
CA ASN A 104 6.30 7.49 -8.84
C ASN A 104 5.23 8.46 -8.35
N THR A 105 3.97 8.01 -8.31
CA THR A 105 2.83 8.75 -7.77
C THR A 105 2.14 7.91 -6.70
N GLY A 106 2.10 8.41 -5.47
CA GLY A 106 1.44 7.72 -4.36
C GLY A 106 -0.03 7.38 -4.67
N LEU A 107 -0.49 6.22 -4.20
CA LEU A 107 -1.89 5.79 -4.35
C LEU A 107 -2.65 6.05 -3.05
N SER A 108 -3.55 7.03 -3.06
CA SER A 108 -4.38 7.33 -1.89
C SER A 108 -5.49 6.29 -1.71
N LEU A 109 -5.62 5.77 -0.49
CA LEU A 109 -6.76 4.97 -0.04
C LEU A 109 -7.50 5.73 1.06
N THR A 110 -8.78 5.98 0.80
CA THR A 110 -9.69 6.58 1.76
C THR A 110 -10.20 5.54 2.75
N ALA A 111 -10.24 5.91 4.02
CA ALA A 111 -10.74 5.06 5.11
C ALA A 111 -12.11 4.43 4.77
N GLY A 112 -12.23 3.14 5.00
CA GLY A 112 -13.45 2.36 4.81
C GLY A 112 -13.77 2.00 3.35
N GLN A 113 -12.97 2.45 2.38
CA GLN A 113 -13.12 2.05 0.98
C GLN A 113 -12.23 0.86 0.65
N THR A 114 -12.74 -0.03 -0.20
CA THR A 114 -11.94 -1.08 -0.82
C THR A 114 -11.47 -0.63 -2.19
N MET A 115 -10.16 -0.73 -2.42
CA MET A 115 -9.52 -0.53 -3.71
C MET A 115 -8.91 -1.86 -4.15
N ALA A 116 -9.25 -2.34 -5.33
CA ALA A 116 -8.55 -3.44 -5.95
C ALA A 116 -7.28 -2.93 -6.62
N VAL A 117 -6.18 -3.65 -6.42
CA VAL A 117 -4.88 -3.36 -7.04
C VAL A 117 -4.40 -4.62 -7.77
N TYR A 118 -4.08 -4.46 -9.04
CA TYR A 118 -3.46 -5.48 -9.86
C TYR A 118 -2.03 -5.06 -10.22
N LEU A 119 -1.07 -5.84 -9.74
CA LEU A 119 0.35 -5.66 -10.06
C LEU A 119 0.69 -6.58 -11.22
N HIS A 120 1.18 -6.03 -12.33
CA HIS A 120 1.53 -6.80 -13.54
C HIS A 120 2.97 -6.52 -13.95
N ALA A 121 3.82 -7.55 -14.00
CA ALA A 121 5.17 -7.38 -14.54
C ALA A 121 5.15 -7.14 -16.05
N VAL A 122 5.82 -6.09 -16.51
CA VAL A 122 5.87 -5.66 -17.93
C VAL A 122 7.19 -5.96 -18.64
N ASP A 123 7.95 -6.95 -18.16
CA ASP A 123 9.17 -7.39 -18.82
C ASP A 123 8.87 -8.23 -20.08
N SER A 124 9.50 -7.87 -21.20
CA SER A 124 9.36 -8.44 -22.55
C SER A 124 10.01 -9.82 -22.74
N VAL A 125 10.65 -10.37 -21.72
CA VAL A 125 11.31 -11.67 -21.73
C VAL A 125 10.52 -12.60 -20.83
N ASN A 126 10.05 -13.71 -21.40
CA ASN A 126 9.20 -14.80 -20.86
C ASN A 126 9.60 -15.44 -19.50
N THR A 127 10.41 -14.78 -18.67
CA THR A 127 11.04 -15.35 -17.47
C THR A 127 10.91 -14.46 -16.23
N GLY A 128 10.27 -13.29 -16.32
CA GLY A 128 10.44 -12.21 -15.33
C GLY A 128 9.34 -11.98 -14.29
N GLY A 129 8.25 -12.77 -14.30
CA GLY A 129 7.01 -12.43 -13.61
C GLY A 129 7.12 -12.25 -12.09
N ILE A 130 6.16 -11.51 -11.51
CA ILE A 130 5.99 -11.40 -10.06
C ILE A 130 5.81 -12.80 -9.48
N ARG A 131 6.59 -13.09 -8.45
CA ARG A 131 6.51 -14.33 -7.69
C ARG A 131 5.54 -14.17 -6.52
N TYR A 132 4.84 -15.24 -6.24
CA TYR A 132 3.81 -15.36 -5.21
C TYR A 132 3.96 -16.70 -4.50
N TRP A 133 3.11 -16.94 -3.50
CA TRP A 133 3.02 -18.26 -2.86
C TRP A 133 1.82 -19.05 -3.37
N GLY A 134 2.06 -20.30 -3.78
CA GLY A 134 1.05 -21.21 -4.33
C GLY A 134 1.44 -22.69 -4.34
N THR A 135 0.42 -23.55 -4.34
CA THR A 135 0.45 -25.02 -4.58
C THR A 135 1.17 -25.91 -3.55
N GLY A 136 1.04 -25.62 -2.25
CA GLY A 136 1.29 -26.59 -1.16
C GLY A 136 0.02 -27.03 -0.41
N ALA A 137 -1.00 -26.16 -0.36
CA ALA A 137 -2.35 -26.42 0.13
C ALA A 137 -3.33 -25.65 -0.76
N ASN A 138 -4.53 -26.21 -0.97
CA ASN A 138 -5.60 -25.54 -1.69
C ASN A 138 -6.80 -25.38 -0.73
N PRO A 139 -7.07 -24.18 -0.18
CA PRO A 139 -6.34 -22.92 -0.41
C PRO A 139 -4.96 -22.82 0.29
N PRO A 140 -4.06 -21.91 -0.13
CA PRO A 140 -2.82 -21.59 0.58
C PRO A 140 -3.15 -21.08 1.99
N ALA A 141 -2.18 -21.22 2.90
CA ALA A 141 -2.39 -21.04 4.33
C ALA A 141 -2.85 -19.62 4.75
N THR A 142 -2.53 -18.58 3.97
CA THR A 142 -2.90 -17.20 4.30
C THR A 142 -3.21 -16.42 3.05
N THR A 143 -4.42 -15.91 2.93
CA THR A 143 -4.88 -15.04 1.83
C THR A 143 -5.31 -13.66 2.30
N THR A 144 -5.29 -13.43 3.62
CA THR A 144 -5.64 -12.17 4.26
C THR A 144 -4.49 -11.71 5.14
N PHE A 145 -4.08 -10.46 4.97
CA PHE A 145 -3.02 -9.80 5.73
C PHE A 145 -3.59 -8.51 6.30
N SER A 146 -3.30 -8.22 7.57
CA SER A 146 -3.75 -6.96 8.16
C SER A 146 -2.85 -6.47 9.28
N ASN A 147 -2.88 -5.16 9.50
CA ASN A 147 -2.42 -4.52 10.71
C ASN A 147 -3.49 -3.52 11.19
N ALA A 148 -3.12 -2.53 12.00
CA ALA A 148 -4.07 -1.54 12.52
C ALA A 148 -4.69 -0.64 11.43
N ASP A 149 -3.98 -0.42 10.33
CA ASP A 149 -4.28 0.63 9.36
C ASP A 149 -4.82 0.09 8.03
N LEU A 150 -4.35 -1.10 7.61
CA LEU A 150 -4.61 -1.68 6.31
C LEU A 150 -4.93 -3.17 6.41
N SER A 151 -5.97 -3.58 5.71
CA SER A 151 -6.30 -4.98 5.43
C SER A 151 -6.15 -5.25 3.94
N MET A 152 -5.57 -6.39 3.58
CA MET A 152 -5.36 -6.82 2.21
C MET A 152 -5.77 -8.28 2.04
N THR A 153 -6.53 -8.59 0.99
CA THR A 153 -6.75 -9.97 0.55
C THR A 153 -6.13 -10.23 -0.82
N ALA A 154 -5.54 -11.40 -1.02
CA ALA A 154 -4.87 -11.80 -2.24
C ALA A 154 -5.08 -13.29 -2.51
N GLU A 155 -5.80 -13.62 -3.57
CA GLU A 155 -6.14 -15.01 -3.91
C GLU A 155 -5.95 -15.34 -5.39
N HIS A 156 -5.71 -14.34 -6.24
CA HIS A 156 -5.69 -14.52 -7.67
C HIS A 156 -4.36 -14.00 -8.22
N ALA A 157 -3.70 -14.82 -9.04
CA ALA A 157 -2.60 -14.41 -9.87
C ALA A 157 -2.97 -14.61 -11.34
N MET A 158 -2.30 -13.90 -12.23
CA MET A 158 -2.50 -14.05 -13.66
C MET A 158 -1.17 -14.37 -14.36
N THR A 159 -1.24 -15.25 -15.36
CA THR A 159 -0.14 -15.45 -16.32
C THR A 159 -0.16 -14.41 -17.42
N GLY A 160 0.90 -14.36 -18.21
CA GLY A 160 0.91 -13.67 -19.50
C GLY A 160 1.76 -12.40 -19.47
N LEU A 161 2.04 -11.90 -20.68
CA LEU A 161 2.88 -10.72 -20.88
C LEU A 161 2.06 -9.44 -20.98
N THR A 162 0.78 -9.57 -21.36
CA THR A 162 -0.16 -8.45 -21.48
C THR A 162 -1.06 -8.42 -20.25
N PRO A 163 -1.29 -7.25 -19.62
CA PRO A 163 -2.21 -7.14 -18.49
C PRO A 163 -3.61 -7.63 -18.90
N PHE A 164 -4.25 -8.40 -18.02
CA PHE A 164 -5.58 -9.00 -18.24
C PHE A 164 -5.67 -10.03 -19.39
N GLY A 165 -4.54 -10.38 -20.03
CA GLY A 165 -4.52 -11.20 -21.25
C GLY A 165 -4.25 -12.69 -21.05
N GLY A 166 -4.00 -13.16 -19.82
CA GLY A 166 -3.66 -14.56 -19.55
C GLY A 166 -4.68 -15.32 -18.72
N ASN A 167 -4.25 -16.44 -18.16
CA ASN A 167 -5.09 -17.30 -17.34
C ASN A 167 -5.02 -16.87 -15.88
N VAL A 168 -6.17 -16.87 -15.22
CA VAL A 168 -6.28 -16.63 -13.78
C VAL A 168 -6.00 -17.94 -13.03
N PHE A 169 -5.10 -17.88 -12.06
CA PHE A 169 -4.80 -18.96 -11.14
C PHE A 169 -5.25 -18.58 -9.75
N THR A 170 -6.06 -19.46 -9.17
CA THR A 170 -6.53 -19.35 -7.80
C THR A 170 -6.44 -20.71 -7.13
N PRO A 171 -6.15 -20.78 -5.83
CA PRO A 171 -5.77 -19.65 -4.97
C PRO A 171 -4.25 -19.40 -4.98
N ARG A 172 -3.85 -18.12 -5.03
CA ARG A 172 -2.47 -17.61 -5.05
C ARG A 172 -2.36 -16.38 -4.15
N THR A 173 -1.45 -16.42 -3.18
CA THR A 173 -1.35 -15.36 -2.18
C THR A 173 -0.15 -14.44 -2.40
N PHE A 174 -0.29 -13.19 -1.96
CA PHE A 174 0.73 -12.16 -2.08
C PHE A 174 1.95 -12.48 -1.21
N ALA A 175 3.13 -12.44 -1.83
CA ALA A 175 4.42 -12.59 -1.16
C ALA A 175 5.23 -11.31 -1.38
N GLY A 176 5.57 -10.61 -0.30
CA GLY A 176 6.15 -9.28 -0.38
C GLY A 176 5.76 -8.36 0.77
N ASN A 177 6.07 -7.08 0.62
CA ASN A 177 5.61 -6.03 1.52
C ASN A 177 4.88 -4.93 0.75
N VAL A 178 3.92 -4.29 1.42
CA VAL A 178 3.26 -3.06 0.96
C VAL A 178 3.71 -1.92 1.86
N HIS A 179 4.26 -0.86 1.27
CA HIS A 179 4.70 0.34 1.99
C HIS A 179 3.70 1.47 1.79
N TYR A 180 3.45 2.22 2.86
CA TYR A 180 2.53 3.34 2.85
C TYR A 180 2.87 4.35 3.94
N THR A 181 2.29 5.54 3.83
CA THR A 181 2.25 6.53 4.90
C THR A 181 0.82 6.72 5.36
N VAL A 182 0.59 6.75 6.67
CA VAL A 182 -0.71 7.12 7.21
C VAL A 182 -0.81 8.64 7.17
N ASP A 183 -1.86 9.15 6.56
CA ASP A 183 -2.16 10.56 6.59
C ASP A 183 -2.64 10.87 8.01
N SER A 184 -1.93 11.78 8.66
CA SER A 184 -2.19 12.14 10.05
C SER A 184 -3.65 12.50 10.26
N VAL A 185 -4.34 11.70 11.09
CA VAL A 185 -5.62 12.09 11.68
C VAL A 185 -5.38 13.38 12.48
N PRO A 186 -6.18 14.45 12.34
CA PRO A 186 -6.04 15.63 13.20
C PRO A 186 -6.01 15.18 14.65
N GLU A 187 -4.97 15.58 15.40
CA GLU A 187 -4.84 15.20 16.81
C GLU A 187 -6.19 15.41 17.52
N PRO A 188 -6.66 14.45 18.33
CA PRO A 188 -7.92 14.63 19.06
C PRO A 188 -7.90 15.99 19.75
N ALA A 189 -8.96 16.79 19.58
CA ALA A 189 -9.03 18.16 20.10
C ALA A 189 -8.68 18.29 21.60
N THR A 190 -8.75 17.17 22.34
CA THR A 190 -8.26 17.00 23.71
C THR A 190 -6.78 17.34 23.89
N MET A 191 -5.90 17.08 22.91
CA MET A 191 -4.48 17.46 23.00
C MET A 191 -4.28 18.95 22.82
N GLY A 192 -5.01 19.57 21.88
CA GLY A 192 -5.09 21.03 21.78
C GLY A 192 -5.61 21.67 23.08
N LEU A 193 -6.64 21.10 23.69
CA LEU A 193 -7.19 21.55 24.97
C LEU A 193 -6.22 21.38 26.14
N LEU A 194 -5.44 20.29 26.18
CA LEU A 194 -4.39 20.11 27.19
C LEU A 194 -3.28 21.17 27.04
N GLY A 195 -2.85 21.45 25.80
CA GLY A 195 -1.89 22.51 25.50
C GLY A 195 -2.38 23.88 25.98
N LEU A 196 -3.64 24.21 25.70
CA LEU A 196 -4.29 25.43 26.19
C LEU A 196 -4.36 25.48 27.73
N GLY A 197 -4.71 24.36 28.37
CA GLY A 197 -4.76 24.25 29.83
C GLY A 197 -3.39 24.52 30.48
N CYS A 198 -2.33 23.92 29.95
CA CYS A 198 -0.95 24.12 30.40
C CYS A 198 -0.48 25.57 30.19
N ALA A 199 -0.77 26.17 29.03
CA ALA A 199 -0.43 27.57 28.74
C ALA A 199 -1.17 28.54 29.67
N ALA A 200 -2.47 28.31 29.93
CA ALA A 200 -3.27 29.10 30.85
C ALA A 200 -2.75 29.00 32.30
N LEU A 201 -2.33 27.81 32.74
CA LEU A 201 -1.71 27.59 34.05
C LEU A 201 -0.36 28.32 34.18
N ALA A 202 0.48 28.27 33.14
CA ALA A 202 1.75 28.99 33.10
C ALA A 202 1.54 30.52 33.14
N ALA A 203 0.59 31.04 32.37
CA ALA A 203 0.23 32.46 32.37
C ALA A 203 -0.32 32.93 33.72
N ARG A 204 -1.14 32.10 34.38
CA ARG A 204 -1.67 32.39 35.73
C ARG A 204 -0.57 32.44 36.79
N ARG A 205 0.45 31.59 36.66
CA ARG A 205 1.62 31.58 37.57
C ARG A 205 2.48 32.84 37.44
N ARG A 206 2.61 33.40 36.23
CA ARG A 206 3.39 34.63 35.98
C ARG A 206 2.72 35.90 36.49
N ARG A 207 1.38 35.93 36.62
CA ARG A 207 0.63 37.07 37.17
C ARG A 207 0.63 37.17 38.70
N LYS A 208 1.14 36.14 39.40
CA LYS A 208 1.18 36.09 40.87
C LYS A 208 2.58 36.40 41.44
N LYS A 209 3.53 36.81 40.60
CA LYS A 209 4.79 37.43 41.00
C LYS A 209 4.74 38.90 40.60
#